data_AF-A0A8C8IPJ7-F1
#
_entry.id   AF-A0A8C8IPJ7-F1
#
_cell.length_a   1.000
_cell.length_b   1.000
_cell.length_c   1.000
_cell.angle_alpha   90.00
_cell.angle_beta   90.00
_cell.angle_gamma   90.00
#
_symmetry.space_group_name_H-M   'P 1'
#
loop_
_entity.id
_entity.type
_entity.pdbx_description
1 polymer ?
#
loop_
_entity_poly.entity_id
_entity_poly.type
_entity_poly.pdbx_seq_one_letter_code
_entity_poly.pdbx_strand_id
1 'polypeptide(L)'
;MGVTAVVGMCLLWVCALALGQSGGRIETSGSRGGSIETSGNIETSGGSIETSGSIETRGGSIETSGSIETGGSIETGSSIETSGGSIETGSSIENGGSIETSGGSVENGSPGRADHLTGDTSVTSDDTSSPEIVIGQTVDTGNDVTGVGGPTGSVGRLLVVPMDGSHWVGVKAIAEEMGRRGHQVTVVIPEVSMRLGPSSNCRTVSYPVPYGQETVDMLMDKHADNLRAATLPLVERMTQRMANIQNVSSFILTTAESLLFNTTLITSLEQQVSQGFDAVLTDPLVPTGILIARRLGIPSVCLLRGIPCGLDLASAACPSPPSYVPRFFTKYTHSMSFPQRVGNVLVSLVEPLLCRLLYLRFDQLANRFLGEDVGVAEVLADTALWLLRYDFTLEFPRPLMPNMVLVGGINCHVRNPLPQVSECAC
;
A
#
# COMPACT_ATOMS: atom_id res chain seq x y z
N MET A 1 -11.54 36.27 0.24
CA MET A 1 -10.78 35.03 0.03
C MET A 1 -9.53 35.11 0.91
N GLY A 2 -9.48 34.33 1.99
CA GLY A 2 -8.52 34.52 3.08
C GLY A 2 -7.13 34.00 2.76
N VAL A 3 -6.12 34.64 3.34
CA VAL A 3 -4.68 34.34 3.25
C VAL A 3 -4.36 32.86 3.54
N THR A 4 -5.22 32.15 4.29
CA THR A 4 -5.15 30.72 4.59
C THR A 4 -5.33 29.82 3.35
N ALA A 5 -6.16 30.23 2.38
CA ALA A 5 -6.33 29.49 1.13
C ALA A 5 -5.09 29.59 0.23
N VAL A 6 -4.43 30.75 0.25
CA VAL A 6 -3.21 31.02 -0.53
C VAL A 6 -2.02 30.25 0.03
N VAL A 7 -1.89 30.12 1.35
CA VAL A 7 -0.81 29.35 2.00
C VAL A 7 -1.02 27.83 1.84
N GLY A 8 -2.25 27.33 1.97
CA GLY A 8 -2.58 25.94 1.67
C GLY A 8 -2.34 25.58 0.20
N MET A 9 -2.69 26.48 -0.72
CA MET A 9 -2.39 26.34 -2.15
C MET A 9 -0.88 26.39 -2.43
N CYS A 10 -0.10 27.24 -1.76
CA CYS A 10 1.36 27.27 -1.90
C CYS A 10 2.05 26.00 -1.38
N LEU A 11 1.54 25.34 -0.34
CA LEU A 11 2.13 24.06 0.12
C LEU A 11 1.68 22.86 -0.70
N LEU A 12 0.45 22.84 -1.20
CA LEU A 12 0.06 21.92 -2.27
C LEU A 12 0.84 22.21 -3.56
N TRP A 13 1.29 23.44 -3.79
CA TRP A 13 2.20 23.81 -4.87
C TRP A 13 3.61 23.27 -4.65
N VAL A 14 4.12 23.23 -3.41
CA VAL A 14 5.39 22.57 -3.06
C VAL A 14 5.28 21.04 -3.15
N CYS A 15 4.17 20.44 -2.68
CA CYS A 15 3.87 19.03 -2.90
C CYS A 15 3.72 18.71 -4.40
N ALA A 16 3.08 19.58 -5.17
CA ALA A 16 2.92 19.45 -6.61
C ALA A 16 4.24 19.68 -7.38
N LEU A 17 5.13 20.56 -6.91
CA LEU A 17 6.47 20.73 -7.45
C LEU A 17 7.33 19.50 -7.16
N ALA A 18 7.22 18.89 -5.98
CA ALA A 18 7.88 17.64 -5.64
C ALA A 18 7.28 16.41 -6.36
N LEU A 19 5.98 16.43 -6.64
CA LEU A 19 5.26 15.45 -7.48
C LEU A 19 5.33 15.78 -8.99
N GLY A 20 6.00 16.88 -9.35
CA GLY A 20 6.02 17.46 -10.70
C GLY A 20 7.38 17.43 -11.39
N GLN A 21 8.45 17.05 -10.69
CA GLN A 21 9.73 16.76 -11.30
C GLN A 21 10.12 15.29 -11.07
N SER A 22 10.49 14.64 -12.17
CA SER A 22 10.93 13.25 -12.31
C SER A 22 9.82 12.21 -12.49
N GLY A 23 9.26 12.19 -13.71
CA GLY A 23 9.19 10.94 -14.44
C GLY A 23 10.55 10.75 -15.13
N GLY A 24 11.26 9.68 -14.82
CA GLY A 24 12.35 9.23 -15.66
C GLY A 24 11.73 8.37 -16.76
N ARG A 25 11.53 8.96 -17.93
CA ARG A 25 11.10 8.26 -19.15
C ARG A 25 12.36 7.91 -19.93
N ILE A 26 12.63 6.63 -20.17
CA ILE A 26 13.63 6.23 -21.17
C ILE A 26 12.84 5.93 -22.45
N GLU A 27 12.89 6.84 -23.41
CA GLU A 27 12.44 6.55 -24.77
C GLU A 27 13.55 5.74 -25.47
N THR A 28 13.31 4.45 -25.70
CA THR A 28 14.16 3.67 -26.61
C THR A 28 13.49 3.62 -27.98
N SER A 29 14.03 4.34 -28.95
CA SER A 29 13.77 4.10 -30.36
C SER A 29 15.01 3.44 -30.97
N GLY A 30 14.93 2.12 -31.19
CA GLY A 30 15.93 1.36 -31.94
C GLY A 30 16.64 0.25 -31.15
N SER A 31 16.92 -0.84 -31.85
CA SER A 31 17.54 -2.07 -31.34
C SER A 31 18.82 -1.77 -30.54
N ARG A 32 18.84 -2.12 -29.26
CA ARG A 32 20.06 -2.06 -28.44
C ARG A 32 20.68 -3.45 -28.38
N GLY A 33 21.93 -3.58 -28.81
CA GLY A 33 22.74 -4.76 -28.50
C GLY A 33 23.20 -4.71 -27.04
N GLY A 34 22.57 -5.47 -26.14
CA GLY A 34 22.94 -5.60 -24.72
C GLY A 34 21.73 -5.59 -23.76
N SER A 35 21.92 -6.07 -22.52
CA SER A 35 20.86 -6.14 -21.49
C SER A 35 20.32 -4.76 -21.09
N ILE A 36 19.06 -4.71 -20.66
CA ILE A 36 18.36 -3.51 -20.21
C ILE A 36 18.11 -3.65 -18.70
N GLU A 37 18.74 -2.82 -17.87
CA GLU A 37 18.54 -2.80 -16.42
C GLU A 37 18.04 -1.43 -15.95
N THR A 38 16.93 -1.40 -15.22
CA THR A 38 16.37 -0.16 -14.65
C THR A 38 15.70 -0.40 -13.30
N SER A 39 15.64 0.65 -12.46
CA SER A 39 14.97 0.63 -11.16
C SER A 39 13.55 1.22 -11.20
N GLY A 40 12.99 1.39 -12.40
CA GLY A 40 11.66 1.98 -12.62
C GLY A 40 11.00 1.34 -13.85
N ASN A 41 9.86 1.89 -14.26
CA ASN A 41 9.10 1.33 -15.38
C ASN A 41 9.85 1.49 -16.71
N ILE A 42 9.62 0.55 -17.63
CA ILE A 42 9.97 0.69 -19.04
C ILE A 42 8.68 0.99 -19.79
N GLU A 43 8.59 2.17 -20.43
CA GLU A 43 7.40 2.60 -21.16
C GLU A 43 7.80 3.08 -22.56
N THR A 44 7.23 2.48 -23.61
CA THR A 44 7.48 2.91 -25.00
C THR A 44 6.22 3.48 -25.64
N SER A 45 6.31 4.69 -26.18
CA SER A 45 5.19 5.35 -26.88
C SER A 45 5.18 5.04 -28.38
N GLY A 46 4.95 3.78 -28.77
CA GLY A 46 4.74 3.43 -30.18
C GLY A 46 5.75 2.48 -30.85
N GLY A 47 6.61 1.75 -30.12
CA GLY A 47 7.65 0.91 -30.72
C GLY A 47 7.91 -0.41 -29.98
N SER A 48 8.50 -1.39 -30.66
CA SER A 48 8.96 -2.66 -30.08
C SER A 48 10.19 -2.47 -29.19
N ILE A 49 10.34 -3.35 -28.21
CA ILE A 49 11.54 -3.47 -27.38
C ILE A 49 12.35 -4.65 -27.90
N GLU A 50 13.48 -4.39 -28.53
CA GLU A 50 14.36 -5.43 -29.08
C GLU A 50 15.76 -5.38 -28.43
N THR A 51 16.16 -6.49 -27.81
CA THR A 51 17.49 -6.66 -27.22
C THR A 51 18.03 -8.08 -27.39
N SER A 52 19.36 -8.21 -27.48
CA SER A 52 20.04 -9.52 -27.47
C SER A 52 20.35 -10.04 -26.06
N GLY A 53 20.15 -9.24 -25.01
CA GLY A 53 20.40 -9.61 -23.61
C GLY A 53 19.13 -9.51 -22.75
N SER A 54 19.23 -9.79 -21.45
CA SER A 54 18.08 -9.78 -20.52
C SER A 54 17.48 -8.39 -20.27
N ILE A 55 16.23 -8.36 -19.80
CA ILE A 55 15.54 -7.14 -19.35
C ILE A 55 15.26 -7.29 -17.86
N GLU A 56 15.74 -6.38 -17.01
CA GLU A 56 15.52 -6.36 -15.56
C GLU A 56 14.90 -5.01 -15.12
N THR A 57 13.72 -5.04 -14.49
CA THR A 57 13.08 -3.88 -13.86
C THR A 57 12.90 -4.10 -12.35
N ARG A 58 13.76 -3.50 -11.52
CA ARG A 58 13.70 -3.65 -10.05
C ARG A 58 12.49 -2.91 -9.47
N GLY A 59 11.36 -3.60 -9.38
CA GLY A 59 10.09 -3.07 -8.86
C GLY A 59 9.26 -2.27 -9.85
N GLY A 60 9.67 -2.21 -11.14
CA GLY A 60 8.96 -1.49 -12.20
C GLY A 60 8.17 -2.42 -13.12
N SER A 61 7.17 -1.89 -13.82
CA SER A 61 6.46 -2.59 -14.89
C SER A 61 7.10 -2.37 -16.25
N ILE A 62 6.74 -3.19 -17.24
CA ILE A 62 7.06 -2.96 -18.64
C ILE A 62 5.76 -2.74 -19.39
N GLU A 63 5.62 -1.59 -20.06
CA GLU A 63 4.46 -1.26 -20.89
C GLU A 63 4.93 -0.84 -22.28
N THR A 64 4.45 -1.54 -23.30
CA THR A 64 4.76 -1.22 -24.70
C THR A 64 3.55 -1.37 -25.59
N SER A 65 3.51 -0.63 -26.69
CA SER A 65 2.52 -0.80 -27.75
C SER A 65 3.04 -1.61 -28.95
N GLY A 66 4.23 -2.20 -28.83
CA GLY A 66 4.84 -3.09 -29.82
C GLY A 66 5.20 -4.45 -29.20
N SER A 67 5.96 -5.27 -29.94
CA SER A 67 6.46 -6.55 -29.43
C SER A 67 7.66 -6.36 -28.50
N ILE A 68 7.89 -7.32 -27.59
CA ILE A 68 9.10 -7.42 -26.79
C ILE A 68 9.88 -8.64 -27.30
N GLU A 69 11.07 -8.44 -27.82
CA GLU A 69 11.97 -9.51 -28.25
C GLU A 69 13.28 -9.40 -27.47
N THR A 70 13.60 -10.44 -26.69
CA THR A 70 14.86 -10.53 -25.95
C THR A 70 15.57 -11.86 -26.20
N GLY A 71 16.88 -11.80 -26.43
CA GLY A 71 17.74 -13.00 -26.45
C GLY A 71 17.99 -13.63 -25.07
N GLY A 72 17.60 -12.95 -23.97
CA GLY A 72 17.79 -13.39 -22.58
C GLY A 72 16.48 -13.60 -21.83
N SER A 73 16.50 -13.47 -20.50
CA SER A 73 15.31 -13.50 -19.64
C SER A 73 14.70 -12.11 -19.44
N ILE A 74 13.43 -12.07 -19.04
CA ILE A 74 12.75 -10.86 -18.56
C ILE A 74 12.48 -11.04 -17.07
N GLU A 75 12.94 -10.11 -16.23
CA GLU A 75 12.69 -10.09 -14.79
C GLU A 75 12.09 -8.73 -14.39
N THR A 76 10.86 -8.73 -13.88
CA THR A 76 10.17 -7.50 -13.47
C THR A 76 9.54 -7.63 -12.09
N GLY A 77 9.53 -6.54 -11.33
CA GLY A 77 8.86 -6.53 -10.03
C GLY A 77 7.34 -6.32 -10.08
N SER A 78 6.75 -6.18 -11.28
CA SER A 78 5.34 -5.77 -11.49
C SER A 78 4.77 -6.39 -12.77
N SER A 79 3.74 -5.79 -13.39
CA SER A 79 3.12 -6.30 -14.63
C SER A 79 3.98 -6.07 -15.89
N ILE A 80 3.71 -6.88 -16.91
CA ILE A 80 4.21 -6.70 -18.29
C ILE A 80 2.98 -6.58 -19.19
N GLU A 81 2.87 -5.48 -19.92
CA GLU A 81 1.70 -5.16 -20.74
C GLU A 81 2.14 -4.81 -22.17
N THR A 82 1.58 -5.52 -23.16
CA THR A 82 1.75 -5.19 -24.58
C THR A 82 0.41 -4.86 -25.24
N SER A 83 0.35 -3.70 -25.90
CA SER A 83 -0.82 -3.25 -26.66
C SER A 83 -0.66 -3.54 -28.16
N GLY A 84 -0.85 -4.80 -28.56
CA GLY A 84 -0.84 -5.23 -29.97
C GLY A 84 0.39 -6.03 -30.45
N GLY A 85 1.36 -6.33 -29.57
CA GLY A 85 2.59 -7.07 -29.90
C GLY A 85 2.77 -8.37 -29.11
N SER A 86 3.64 -9.26 -29.59
CA SER A 86 4.03 -10.52 -28.91
C SER A 86 5.18 -10.29 -27.93
N ILE A 87 5.36 -11.23 -27.00
CA ILE A 87 6.54 -11.29 -26.11
C ILE A 87 7.32 -12.54 -26.47
N GLU A 88 8.55 -12.38 -26.93
CA GLU A 88 9.46 -13.48 -27.26
C GLU A 88 10.72 -13.36 -26.41
N THR A 89 11.05 -14.44 -25.68
CA THR A 89 12.26 -14.50 -24.86
C THR A 89 13.12 -15.69 -25.20
N GLY A 90 14.44 -15.52 -25.13
CA GLY A 90 15.41 -16.61 -25.30
C GLY A 90 15.54 -17.53 -24.08
N SER A 91 14.90 -17.21 -22.95
CA SER A 91 15.01 -17.97 -21.70
C SER A 91 13.71 -17.99 -20.89
N SER A 92 13.59 -17.22 -19.81
CA SER A 92 12.44 -17.21 -18.89
C SER A 92 11.84 -15.81 -18.71
N ILE A 93 10.58 -15.76 -18.26
CA ILE A 93 9.91 -14.54 -17.83
C ILE A 93 9.54 -14.71 -16.35
N GLU A 94 10.05 -13.82 -15.50
CA GLU A 94 9.74 -13.71 -14.09
C GLU A 94 9.14 -12.34 -13.82
N ASN A 95 7.93 -12.29 -13.25
CA ASN A 95 7.27 -11.03 -12.97
C ASN A 95 6.57 -11.01 -11.60
N GLY A 96 6.38 -9.81 -11.05
CA GLY A 96 5.67 -9.60 -9.79
C GLY A 96 4.17 -9.33 -9.94
N GLY A 97 3.66 -9.27 -11.18
CA GLY A 97 2.28 -8.90 -11.52
C GLY A 97 1.67 -9.75 -12.65
N SER A 98 0.71 -9.20 -13.42
CA SER A 98 0.11 -9.88 -14.58
C SER A 98 0.96 -9.74 -15.84
N ILE A 99 0.83 -10.67 -16.78
CA ILE A 99 1.30 -10.51 -18.16
C ILE A 99 0.07 -10.38 -19.04
N GLU A 100 -0.07 -9.26 -19.75
CA GLU A 100 -1.21 -8.99 -20.62
C GLU A 100 -0.73 -8.64 -22.02
N THR A 101 -1.18 -9.41 -23.01
CA THR A 101 -0.92 -9.14 -24.43
C THR A 101 -2.27 -8.98 -25.15
N SER A 102 -2.52 -7.82 -25.75
CA SER A 102 -3.75 -7.59 -26.50
C SER A 102 -3.54 -7.91 -27.98
N GLY A 103 -3.62 -9.20 -28.31
CA GLY A 103 -3.57 -9.73 -29.68
C GLY A 103 -2.26 -10.39 -30.12
N GLY A 104 -1.26 -10.52 -29.25
CA GLY A 104 0.01 -11.21 -29.50
C GLY A 104 0.22 -12.44 -28.61
N SER A 105 1.11 -13.36 -29.01
CA SER A 105 1.49 -14.55 -28.22
C SER A 105 2.64 -14.26 -27.24
N VAL A 106 2.82 -15.15 -26.25
CA VAL A 106 4.00 -15.18 -25.36
C VAL A 106 4.77 -16.46 -25.66
N GLU A 107 6.00 -16.35 -26.13
CA GLU A 107 6.85 -17.49 -26.51
C GLU A 107 8.19 -17.46 -25.74
N ASN A 108 8.53 -18.60 -25.12
CA ASN A 108 9.80 -18.81 -24.43
C ASN A 108 10.64 -19.85 -25.19
N GLY A 109 11.89 -19.50 -25.51
CA GLY A 109 12.81 -20.33 -26.27
C GLY A 109 13.41 -21.48 -25.47
N SER A 110 12.69 -22.61 -25.35
CA SER A 110 13.31 -23.92 -25.06
C SER A 110 12.42 -25.09 -25.53
N PRO A 111 12.83 -25.87 -26.55
CA PRO A 111 12.12 -27.09 -26.93
C PRO A 111 12.50 -28.22 -25.96
N GLY A 112 11.59 -28.56 -25.04
CA GLY A 112 11.69 -29.80 -24.27
C GLY A 112 11.83 -29.67 -22.76
N ARG A 113 10.98 -28.88 -22.09
CA ARG A 113 10.57 -29.10 -20.70
C ARG A 113 9.36 -28.21 -20.42
N ALA A 114 8.24 -28.81 -20.05
CA ALA A 114 6.96 -28.11 -19.89
C ALA A 114 7.04 -26.92 -18.92
N ASP A 115 6.59 -25.77 -19.42
CA ASP A 115 5.93 -24.63 -18.77
C ASP A 115 6.38 -24.24 -17.36
N HIS A 116 7.20 -23.19 -17.27
CA HIS A 116 7.38 -22.41 -16.03
C HIS A 116 7.09 -20.93 -16.30
N LEU A 117 5.79 -20.60 -16.23
CA LEU A 117 5.29 -19.25 -16.04
C LEU A 117 4.92 -19.13 -14.56
N THR A 118 5.51 -18.20 -13.82
CA THR A 118 5.18 -17.95 -12.41
C THR A 118 4.48 -16.61 -12.27
N GLY A 119 3.19 -16.60 -12.61
CA GLY A 119 2.24 -15.49 -12.45
C GLY A 119 0.84 -15.99 -12.82
N ASP A 120 -0.22 -15.41 -12.25
CA ASP A 120 -1.60 -15.76 -12.66
C ASP A 120 -1.80 -15.29 -14.12
N THR A 121 -1.71 -16.23 -15.06
CA THR A 121 -2.00 -15.99 -16.48
C THR A 121 -3.50 -16.04 -16.70
N SER A 122 -4.15 -14.89 -16.85
CA SER A 122 -5.44 -14.81 -17.54
C SER A 122 -5.20 -14.64 -19.04
N VAL A 123 -4.89 -15.73 -19.73
CA VAL A 123 -5.01 -15.75 -21.20
C VAL A 123 -6.49 -15.92 -21.51
N THR A 124 -7.18 -14.82 -21.84
CA THR A 124 -8.55 -14.90 -22.34
C THR A 124 -8.52 -15.39 -23.79
N SER A 125 -8.52 -16.72 -23.97
CA SER A 125 -8.99 -17.33 -25.22
C SER A 125 -10.39 -17.88 -24.96
N ASP A 126 -11.39 -17.30 -25.63
CA ASP A 126 -12.74 -17.87 -25.71
C ASP A 126 -12.65 -19.31 -26.24
N ASP A 127 -12.91 -20.31 -25.40
CA ASP A 127 -13.67 -21.49 -25.82
C ASP A 127 -14.15 -22.35 -24.65
N THR A 128 -15.39 -22.83 -24.80
CA THR A 128 -16.17 -23.61 -23.82
C THR A 128 -15.71 -25.06 -23.67
N SER A 129 -15.52 -25.55 -22.44
CA SER A 129 -16.03 -26.85 -21.90
C SER A 129 -15.28 -27.32 -20.65
N SER A 130 -16.04 -27.74 -19.61
CA SER A 130 -15.54 -28.44 -18.41
C SER A 130 -14.91 -29.81 -18.75
N PRO A 131 -14.07 -30.38 -17.87
CA PRO A 131 -14.61 -31.37 -16.91
C PRO A 131 -13.96 -31.37 -15.50
N GLU A 132 -14.63 -32.09 -14.58
CA GLU A 132 -14.21 -32.50 -13.22
C GLU A 132 -12.87 -33.27 -13.17
N ILE A 133 -12.22 -33.36 -11.99
CA ILE A 133 -11.65 -34.60 -11.39
C ILE A 133 -11.00 -34.40 -9.98
N VAL A 134 -11.58 -35.11 -9.00
CA VAL A 134 -11.05 -35.97 -7.91
C VAL A 134 -9.93 -35.53 -6.92
N ILE A 135 -10.26 -35.69 -5.63
CA ILE A 135 -9.46 -35.55 -4.40
C ILE A 135 -8.35 -36.64 -4.27
N GLY A 136 -7.15 -36.25 -3.83
CA GLY A 136 -6.07 -37.16 -3.47
C GLY A 136 -5.16 -36.65 -2.33
N GLN A 137 -5.33 -37.27 -1.17
CA GLN A 137 -4.40 -37.55 -0.04
C GLN A 137 -3.42 -36.50 0.54
N THR A 138 -3.59 -36.35 1.86
CA THR A 138 -2.74 -35.73 2.88
C THR A 138 -1.37 -36.39 3.04
N VAL A 139 -0.31 -35.59 3.21
CA VAL A 139 0.96 -36.02 3.81
C VAL A 139 1.20 -35.22 5.08
N ASP A 140 1.33 -35.98 6.16
CA ASP A 140 1.56 -35.59 7.53
C ASP A 140 3.03 -35.16 7.72
N THR A 141 3.28 -34.02 8.36
CA THR A 141 4.58 -33.75 9.01
C THR A 141 4.29 -33.27 10.42
N GLY A 142 4.43 -34.20 11.35
CA GLY A 142 4.18 -33.99 12.76
C GLY A 142 5.04 -32.87 13.33
N ASN A 143 4.39 -32.03 14.13
CA ASN A 143 4.95 -31.66 15.41
C ASN A 143 3.81 -31.59 16.41
N ASP A 144 3.81 -32.57 17.32
CA ASP A 144 2.91 -32.70 18.45
C ASP A 144 2.95 -31.42 19.30
N VAL A 145 1.80 -30.75 19.42
CA VAL A 145 1.43 -30.06 20.66
C VAL A 145 0.19 -30.77 21.15
N THR A 146 0.38 -31.79 21.98
CA THR A 146 -0.68 -32.51 22.66
C THR A 146 -1.54 -31.54 23.46
N GLY A 147 -2.83 -31.51 23.15
CA GLY A 147 -3.79 -30.59 23.71
C GLY A 147 -4.09 -30.80 25.19
N VAL A 148 -4.61 -29.73 25.80
CA VAL A 148 -5.56 -29.82 26.90
C VAL A 148 -6.82 -29.11 26.43
N GLY A 149 -7.86 -29.90 26.16
CA GLY A 149 -9.21 -29.40 25.96
C GLY A 149 -9.73 -28.78 27.26
N GLY A 150 -9.95 -27.47 27.22
CA GLY A 150 -10.69 -26.67 28.19
C GLY A 150 -11.62 -25.70 27.45
N PRO A 151 -12.64 -25.13 28.11
CA PRO A 151 -13.76 -24.47 27.44
C PRO A 151 -13.28 -23.36 26.51
N THR A 152 -13.93 -23.25 25.33
CA THR A 152 -13.69 -22.27 24.27
C THR A 152 -13.89 -20.84 24.78
N GLY A 153 -12.90 -20.31 25.48
CA GLY A 153 -12.75 -18.90 25.81
C GLY A 153 -11.92 -18.22 24.72
N SER A 154 -12.40 -17.08 24.23
CA SER A 154 -11.64 -16.22 23.31
C SER A 154 -10.30 -15.82 23.91
N VAL A 155 -9.21 -15.96 23.15
CA VAL A 155 -7.84 -15.67 23.61
C VAL A 155 -7.58 -14.16 23.74
N GLY A 156 -8.36 -13.32 23.05
CA GLY A 156 -8.36 -11.86 23.19
C GLY A 156 -9.42 -11.20 22.31
N ARG A 157 -9.74 -9.93 22.56
CA ARG A 157 -10.76 -9.14 21.85
C ARG A 157 -10.11 -7.96 21.14
N LEU A 158 -10.15 -7.96 19.82
CA LEU A 158 -9.55 -6.93 18.98
C LEU A 158 -10.65 -6.08 18.32
N LEU A 159 -10.57 -4.76 18.45
CA LEU A 159 -11.34 -3.83 17.65
C LEU A 159 -10.50 -3.41 16.45
N VAL A 160 -11.06 -3.43 15.24
CA VAL A 160 -10.38 -3.02 14.01
C VAL A 160 -11.13 -1.84 13.42
N VAL A 161 -10.44 -0.72 13.29
CA VAL A 161 -10.94 0.50 12.63
C VAL A 161 -10.03 0.79 11.44
N PRO A 162 -10.33 0.24 10.25
CA PRO A 162 -9.47 0.34 9.10
C PRO A 162 -9.63 1.66 8.35
N MET A 163 -8.64 1.97 7.51
CA MET A 163 -8.78 2.89 6.40
C MET A 163 -9.12 2.12 5.12
N ASP A 164 -10.05 2.65 4.33
CA ASP A 164 -10.49 2.06 3.06
C ASP A 164 -9.39 2.09 1.98
N GLY A 165 -9.61 1.41 0.84
CA GLY A 165 -8.70 1.37 -0.28
C GLY A 165 -7.55 0.36 -0.10
N SER A 166 -6.35 0.70 -0.56
CA SER A 166 -5.18 -0.19 -0.51
C SER A 166 -4.68 -0.45 0.91
N HIS A 167 -4.97 0.45 1.86
CA HIS A 167 -4.59 0.32 3.26
C HIS A 167 -5.26 -0.87 3.94
N TRP A 168 -6.47 -1.23 3.49
CA TRP A 168 -7.22 -2.36 4.02
C TRP A 168 -6.55 -3.72 3.83
N VAL A 169 -5.76 -3.95 2.78
CA VAL A 169 -5.22 -5.30 2.48
C VAL A 169 -4.44 -5.88 3.66
N GLY A 170 -3.49 -5.11 4.19
CA GLY A 170 -2.66 -5.57 5.30
C GLY A 170 -3.43 -5.69 6.62
N VAL A 171 -4.33 -4.74 6.88
CA VAL A 171 -5.17 -4.77 8.10
C VAL A 171 -6.11 -5.98 8.06
N LYS A 172 -6.70 -6.28 6.89
CA LYS A 172 -7.56 -7.45 6.68
C LYS A 172 -6.82 -8.74 6.96
N ALA A 173 -5.63 -8.92 6.40
CA ALA A 173 -4.83 -10.13 6.59
C ALA A 173 -4.55 -10.40 8.08
N ILE A 174 -4.20 -9.35 8.84
CA ILE A 174 -4.00 -9.45 10.29
C ILE A 174 -5.32 -9.77 11.00
N ALA A 175 -6.42 -9.08 10.67
CA ALA A 175 -7.72 -9.29 11.29
C ALA A 175 -8.21 -10.73 11.11
N GLU A 176 -8.15 -11.27 9.90
CA GLU A 176 -8.58 -12.63 9.57
C GLU A 176 -7.72 -13.68 10.26
N GLU A 177 -6.39 -13.48 10.30
CA GLU A 177 -5.48 -14.40 10.98
C GLU A 177 -5.69 -14.40 12.50
N MET A 178 -5.97 -13.24 13.10
CA MET A 178 -6.32 -13.13 14.52
C MET A 178 -7.64 -13.86 14.81
N GLY A 179 -8.65 -13.68 13.95
CA GLY A 179 -9.92 -14.41 14.06
C GLY A 179 -9.72 -15.93 13.95
N ARG A 180 -8.92 -16.38 12.98
CA ARG A 180 -8.57 -17.79 12.78
C ARG A 180 -7.88 -18.41 14.00
N ARG A 181 -7.08 -17.64 14.74
CA ARG A 181 -6.40 -18.07 15.97
C ARG A 181 -7.30 -18.05 17.22
N GLY A 182 -8.59 -17.75 17.08
CA GLY A 182 -9.56 -17.80 18.18
C GLY A 182 -9.71 -16.49 18.96
N HIS A 183 -9.21 -15.36 18.43
CA HIS A 183 -9.51 -14.04 18.97
C HIS A 183 -10.88 -13.56 18.48
N GLN A 184 -11.62 -12.85 19.34
CA GLN A 184 -12.83 -12.14 18.95
C GLN A 184 -12.46 -10.83 18.25
N VAL A 185 -12.57 -10.81 16.93
CA VAL A 185 -12.24 -9.63 16.12
C VAL A 185 -13.52 -8.92 15.69
N THR A 186 -13.66 -7.64 16.04
CA THR A 186 -14.75 -6.77 15.58
C THR A 186 -14.19 -5.75 14.60
N VAL A 187 -14.65 -5.75 13.35
CA VAL A 187 -14.24 -4.80 12.31
C VAL A 187 -15.35 -3.79 12.07
N VAL A 188 -15.02 -2.51 12.15
CA VAL A 188 -15.97 -1.41 11.93
C VAL A 188 -15.77 -0.82 10.53
N ILE A 189 -16.77 -0.92 9.66
CA ILE A 189 -16.68 -0.46 8.26
C ILE A 189 -17.89 0.41 7.87
N PRO A 190 -17.77 1.35 6.91
CA PRO A 190 -18.94 2.04 6.38
C PRO A 190 -19.79 1.08 5.53
N GLU A 191 -21.09 1.37 5.40
CA GLU A 191 -22.02 0.62 4.53
C GLU A 191 -21.63 0.69 3.05
N VAL A 192 -21.04 1.81 2.64
CA VAL A 192 -20.53 2.05 1.28
C VAL A 192 -19.02 2.26 1.38
N SER A 193 -18.26 1.47 0.63
CA SER A 193 -16.81 1.44 0.70
C SER A 193 -16.18 1.13 -0.66
N MET A 194 -14.89 1.38 -0.78
CA MET A 194 -14.11 1.09 -1.99
C MET A 194 -13.67 -0.38 -2.01
N ARG A 195 -13.14 -0.87 -0.89
CA ARG A 195 -12.55 -2.22 -0.76
C ARG A 195 -12.88 -2.89 0.57
N LEU A 196 -13.50 -2.18 1.52
CA LEU A 196 -13.88 -2.74 2.82
C LEU A 196 -15.07 -3.69 2.63
N GLY A 197 -14.83 -4.98 2.87
CA GLY A 197 -15.85 -6.01 2.81
C GLY A 197 -15.80 -6.93 4.03
N PRO A 198 -16.79 -7.82 4.17
CA PRO A 198 -16.79 -8.82 5.24
C PRO A 198 -15.48 -9.59 5.27
N SER A 199 -14.97 -9.82 6.48
CA SER A 199 -13.75 -10.60 6.71
C SER A 199 -14.11 -11.94 7.33
N SER A 200 -13.47 -13.00 6.84
CA SER A 200 -13.65 -14.34 7.39
C SER A 200 -13.20 -14.37 8.85
N ASN A 201 -13.87 -15.16 9.70
CA ASN A 201 -13.56 -15.28 11.13
C ASN A 201 -13.62 -13.97 11.93
N CYS A 202 -14.26 -12.92 11.40
CA CYS A 202 -14.41 -11.62 12.06
C CYS A 202 -15.89 -11.23 12.15
N ARG A 203 -16.27 -10.56 13.24
CA ARG A 203 -17.55 -9.87 13.35
C ARG A 203 -17.46 -8.53 12.64
N THR A 204 -18.30 -8.29 11.65
CA THR A 204 -18.38 -7.00 10.95
C THR A 204 -19.49 -6.15 11.55
N VAL A 205 -19.22 -4.86 11.79
CA VAL A 205 -20.19 -3.86 12.24
C VAL A 205 -20.15 -2.71 11.24
N SER A 206 -21.29 -2.48 10.58
CA SER A 206 -21.41 -1.42 9.58
C SER A 206 -22.01 -0.14 10.15
N TYR A 207 -21.67 1.01 9.58
CA TYR A 207 -22.30 2.31 9.89
C TYR A 207 -22.69 3.08 8.62
N PRO A 208 -23.78 3.86 8.68
CA PRO A 208 -24.27 4.61 7.53
C PRO A 208 -23.36 5.79 7.20
N VAL A 209 -23.30 6.12 5.92
CA VAL A 209 -22.56 7.26 5.37
C VAL A 209 -23.47 8.09 4.44
N PRO A 210 -23.26 9.41 4.31
CA PRO A 210 -24.18 10.30 3.61
C PRO A 210 -24.02 10.29 2.08
N TYR A 211 -23.43 9.25 1.51
CA TYR A 211 -23.16 9.12 0.08
C TYR A 211 -23.41 7.68 -0.39
N GLY A 212 -23.69 7.52 -1.69
CA GLY A 212 -23.90 6.22 -2.33
C GLY A 212 -22.66 5.72 -3.08
N GLN A 213 -22.76 4.50 -3.62
CA GLN A 213 -21.69 3.84 -4.38
C GLN A 213 -21.22 4.69 -5.59
N GLU A 214 -22.12 5.41 -6.25
CA GLU A 214 -21.77 6.35 -7.34
C GLU A 214 -20.68 7.36 -6.97
N THR A 215 -20.65 7.82 -5.71
CA THR A 215 -19.62 8.77 -5.27
C THR A 215 -18.25 8.10 -5.19
N VAL A 216 -18.21 6.85 -4.73
CA VAL A 216 -16.99 6.05 -4.67
C VAL A 216 -16.48 5.74 -6.08
N ASP A 217 -17.38 5.32 -6.97
CA ASP A 217 -17.03 4.98 -8.36
C ASP A 217 -16.49 6.21 -9.09
N MET A 218 -17.15 7.37 -8.94
CA MET A 218 -16.67 8.63 -9.52
C MET A 218 -15.29 9.05 -8.99
N LEU A 219 -15.00 8.81 -7.71
CA LEU A 219 -13.68 9.09 -7.12
C LEU A 219 -12.61 8.18 -7.72
N MET A 220 -12.93 6.91 -7.95
CA MET A 220 -12.02 5.95 -8.58
C MET A 220 -11.74 6.29 -10.04
N ASP A 221 -12.77 6.60 -10.82
CA ASP A 221 -12.64 6.99 -12.22
C ASP A 221 -11.76 8.23 -12.35
N LYS A 222 -12.03 9.27 -11.55
CA LYS A 222 -11.19 10.48 -11.51
C LYS A 222 -9.76 10.18 -11.08
N HIS A 223 -9.55 9.25 -10.15
CA HIS A 223 -8.21 8.87 -9.76
C HIS A 223 -7.46 8.21 -10.92
N ALA A 224 -8.12 7.30 -11.64
CA ALA A 224 -7.56 6.65 -12.82
C ALA A 224 -7.26 7.65 -13.96
N ASP A 225 -8.15 8.60 -14.21
CA ASP A 225 -7.93 9.67 -15.18
C ASP A 225 -6.72 10.54 -14.82
N ASN A 226 -6.54 10.87 -13.53
CA ASN A 226 -5.38 11.62 -13.05
C ASN A 226 -4.06 10.87 -13.23
N LEU A 227 -4.08 9.54 -13.16
CA LEU A 227 -2.89 8.71 -13.44
C LEU A 227 -2.56 8.72 -14.94
N ARG A 228 -3.58 8.66 -15.80
CA ARG A 228 -3.45 8.68 -17.26
C ARG A 228 -3.15 10.06 -17.84
N ALA A 229 -3.34 11.14 -17.07
CA ALA A 229 -3.14 12.54 -17.47
C ALA A 229 -1.67 12.96 -17.72
N ALA A 230 -0.76 12.03 -18.04
CA ALA A 230 0.64 12.32 -18.31
C ALA A 230 0.83 13.29 -19.50
N THR A 231 -0.11 13.30 -20.45
CA THR A 231 -0.08 14.09 -21.68
C THR A 231 -0.67 15.50 -21.56
N LEU A 232 -1.28 15.86 -20.43
CA LEU A 232 -1.89 17.18 -20.23
C LEU A 232 -0.86 18.29 -19.98
N PRO A 233 -1.17 19.54 -20.37
CA PRO A 233 -0.36 20.71 -19.99
C PRO A 233 -0.16 20.79 -18.48
N LEU A 234 1.02 21.23 -18.05
CA LEU A 234 1.42 21.25 -16.63
C LEU A 234 0.37 21.90 -15.71
N VAL A 235 -0.18 23.05 -16.10
CA VAL A 235 -1.15 23.80 -15.30
C VAL A 235 -2.46 23.02 -15.14
N GLU A 236 -2.94 22.42 -16.22
CA GLU A 236 -4.16 21.63 -16.22
C GLU A 236 -4.00 20.38 -15.35
N ARG A 237 -2.88 19.67 -15.53
CA ARG A 237 -2.50 18.52 -14.70
C ARG A 237 -2.45 18.88 -13.21
N MET A 238 -1.86 20.04 -12.86
CA MET A 238 -1.83 20.49 -11.47
C MET A 238 -3.21 20.85 -10.93
N THR A 239 -4.06 21.46 -11.76
CA THR A 239 -5.42 21.84 -11.38
C THR A 239 -6.28 20.60 -11.13
N GLN A 240 -6.19 19.61 -12.02
CA GLN A 240 -6.89 18.33 -11.86
C GLN A 240 -6.42 17.56 -10.63
N ARG A 241 -5.10 17.45 -10.42
CA ARG A 241 -4.53 16.83 -9.21
C ARG A 241 -4.98 17.52 -7.93
N MET A 242 -5.03 18.85 -7.93
CA MET A 242 -5.53 19.64 -6.80
C MET A 242 -7.00 19.34 -6.50
N ALA A 243 -7.84 19.36 -7.53
CA ALA A 243 -9.26 19.06 -7.40
C ALA A 243 -9.47 17.63 -6.88
N ASN A 244 -8.67 16.67 -7.35
CA ASN A 244 -8.74 15.29 -6.88
C ASN A 244 -8.36 15.17 -5.40
N ILE A 245 -7.26 15.80 -4.98
CA ILE A 245 -6.83 15.82 -3.58
C ILE A 245 -7.93 16.41 -2.69
N GLN A 246 -8.58 17.49 -3.12
CA GLN A 246 -9.68 18.10 -2.37
C GLN A 246 -10.89 17.16 -2.25
N ASN A 247 -11.29 16.51 -3.35
CA ASN A 247 -12.42 15.58 -3.36
C ASN A 247 -12.15 14.36 -2.45
N VAL A 248 -10.97 13.75 -2.57
CA VAL A 248 -10.55 12.63 -1.72
C VAL A 248 -10.47 13.05 -0.25
N SER A 249 -9.87 14.20 0.05
CA SER A 249 -9.79 14.71 1.43
C SER A 249 -11.17 14.96 2.02
N SER A 250 -12.10 15.53 1.24
CA SER A 250 -13.48 15.76 1.67
C SER A 250 -14.23 14.44 1.92
N PHE A 251 -14.05 13.46 1.05
CA PHE A 251 -14.62 12.11 1.21
C PHE A 251 -14.12 11.44 2.49
N ILE A 252 -12.81 11.45 2.73
CA ILE A 252 -12.19 10.88 3.93
C ILE A 252 -12.73 11.58 5.19
N LEU A 253 -12.77 12.92 5.21
CA LEU A 253 -13.28 13.68 6.36
C LEU A 253 -14.76 13.38 6.62
N THR A 254 -15.59 13.29 5.59
CA THR A 254 -17.02 12.97 5.71
C THR A 254 -17.22 11.56 6.27
N THR A 255 -16.43 10.61 5.80
CA THR A 255 -16.43 9.22 6.32
C THR A 255 -16.03 9.20 7.80
N ALA A 256 -14.96 9.93 8.15
CA ALA A 256 -14.47 10.03 9.51
C ALA A 256 -15.49 10.67 10.47
N GLU A 257 -16.13 11.77 10.06
CA GLU A 257 -17.21 12.40 10.84
C GLU A 257 -18.40 11.46 11.02
N SER A 258 -18.78 10.72 9.97
CA SER A 258 -19.90 9.76 10.04
C SER A 258 -19.64 8.63 11.04
N LEU A 259 -18.39 8.16 11.14
CA LEU A 259 -18.00 7.16 12.13
C LEU A 259 -17.96 7.76 13.55
N LEU A 260 -17.19 8.84 13.74
CA LEU A 260 -16.91 9.40 15.07
C LEU A 260 -18.15 9.98 15.75
N PHE A 261 -19.11 10.52 14.99
CA PHE A 261 -20.36 11.06 15.53
C PHE A 261 -21.56 10.12 15.39
N ASN A 262 -21.34 8.84 15.07
CA ASN A 262 -22.38 7.84 15.19
C ASN A 262 -22.58 7.49 16.67
N THR A 263 -23.40 8.27 17.37
CA THR A 263 -23.63 8.13 18.82
C THR A 263 -24.04 6.72 19.21
N THR A 264 -24.88 6.06 18.41
CA THR A 264 -25.33 4.69 18.67
C THR A 264 -24.18 3.70 18.64
N LEU A 265 -23.33 3.77 17.62
CA LEU A 265 -22.17 2.90 17.46
C LEU A 265 -21.13 3.17 18.55
N ILE A 266 -20.75 4.43 18.76
CA ILE A 266 -19.74 4.80 19.77
C ILE A 266 -20.20 4.40 21.17
N THR A 267 -21.46 4.68 21.53
CA THR A 267 -22.01 4.25 22.83
C THR A 267 -22.04 2.72 22.95
N SER A 268 -22.34 2.00 21.87
CA SER A 268 -22.28 0.53 21.86
C SER A 268 -20.86 0.02 22.07
N LEU A 269 -19.86 0.65 21.46
CA LEU A 269 -18.45 0.31 21.65
C LEU A 269 -18.02 0.62 23.10
N GLU A 270 -18.37 1.78 23.65
CA GLU A 270 -18.13 2.16 25.05
C GLU A 270 -18.74 1.14 26.04
N GLN A 271 -19.97 0.68 25.80
CA GLN A 271 -20.60 -0.37 26.60
C GLN A 271 -19.86 -1.72 26.50
N GLN A 272 -19.34 -2.05 25.31
CA GLN A 272 -18.56 -3.26 25.09
C GLN A 272 -17.14 -3.18 25.68
N VAL A 273 -16.59 -1.99 25.94
CA VAL A 273 -15.30 -1.85 26.67
C VAL A 273 -15.38 -2.47 28.06
N SER A 274 -16.53 -2.38 28.74
CA SER A 274 -16.75 -3.09 30.02
C SER A 274 -16.63 -4.61 29.89
N GLN A 275 -16.71 -5.15 28.67
CA GLN A 275 -16.51 -6.55 28.35
C GLN A 275 -15.08 -6.88 27.87
N GLY A 276 -14.18 -5.89 27.83
CA GLY A 276 -12.72 -6.04 27.73
C GLY A 276 -12.12 -6.08 26.32
N PHE A 277 -12.24 -5.02 25.50
CA PHE A 277 -11.38 -4.91 24.31
C PHE A 277 -9.91 -4.74 24.73
N ASP A 278 -9.02 -5.56 24.18
CA ASP A 278 -7.60 -5.56 24.53
C ASP A 278 -6.80 -4.53 23.74
N ALA A 279 -7.18 -4.25 22.49
CA ALA A 279 -6.51 -3.28 21.63
C ALA A 279 -7.39 -2.80 20.45
N VAL A 280 -7.00 -1.67 19.84
CA VAL A 280 -7.50 -1.22 18.53
C VAL A 280 -6.43 -1.37 17.46
N LEU A 281 -6.69 -2.14 16.41
CA LEU A 281 -5.87 -2.18 15.20
C LEU A 281 -6.38 -1.17 14.18
N THR A 282 -5.50 -0.29 13.68
CA THR A 282 -5.89 0.76 12.72
C THR A 282 -4.73 1.16 11.80
N ASP A 283 -5.04 1.81 10.68
CA ASP A 283 -4.04 2.55 9.89
C ASP A 283 -4.15 4.04 10.25
N PRO A 284 -3.11 4.64 10.87
CA PRO A 284 -3.16 5.99 11.42
C PRO A 284 -3.17 7.11 10.38
N LEU A 285 -3.08 6.82 9.08
CA LEU A 285 -3.19 7.86 8.05
C LEU A 285 -4.52 8.63 8.16
N VAL A 286 -5.60 7.91 8.51
CA VAL A 286 -6.87 8.49 8.93
C VAL A 286 -7.04 8.25 10.43
N PRO A 287 -7.03 9.29 11.28
CA PRO A 287 -6.87 9.14 12.72
C PRO A 287 -8.15 8.68 13.45
N THR A 288 -9.15 8.13 12.77
CA THR A 288 -10.41 7.70 13.41
C THR A 288 -10.19 6.57 14.41
N GLY A 289 -9.39 5.57 14.06
CA GLY A 289 -9.14 4.43 14.94
C GLY A 289 -8.39 4.81 16.23
N ILE A 290 -7.38 5.67 16.12
CA ILE A 290 -6.64 6.16 17.30
C ILE A 290 -7.49 7.07 18.18
N LEU A 291 -8.39 7.88 17.59
CA LEU A 291 -9.31 8.73 18.34
C LEU A 291 -10.32 7.88 19.11
N ILE A 292 -10.86 6.83 18.48
CA ILE A 292 -11.73 5.87 19.17
C ILE A 292 -10.96 5.15 20.28
N ALA A 293 -9.72 4.71 20.03
CA ALA A 293 -8.89 4.07 21.06
C ALA A 293 -8.70 4.96 22.29
N ARG A 294 -8.37 6.25 22.08
CA ARG A 294 -8.25 7.28 23.11
C ARG A 294 -9.55 7.47 23.89
N ARG A 295 -10.69 7.58 23.19
CA ARG A 295 -12.03 7.72 23.80
C ARG A 295 -12.41 6.53 24.67
N LEU A 296 -12.08 5.33 24.21
CA LEU A 296 -12.38 4.06 24.88
C LEU A 296 -11.36 3.70 25.97
N GLY A 297 -10.22 4.39 26.05
CA GLY A 297 -9.16 4.13 27.03
C GLY A 297 -8.43 2.80 26.80
N ILE A 298 -8.34 2.34 25.54
CA ILE A 298 -7.71 1.08 25.15
C ILE A 298 -6.46 1.32 24.28
N PRO A 299 -5.43 0.46 24.35
CA PRO A 299 -4.19 0.67 23.61
C PRO A 299 -4.40 0.55 22.10
N SER A 300 -3.75 1.43 21.33
CA SER A 300 -3.77 1.41 19.87
C SER A 300 -2.55 0.70 19.27
N VAL A 301 -2.81 -0.09 18.24
CA VAL A 301 -1.83 -0.77 17.39
C VAL A 301 -1.98 -0.21 15.98
N CYS A 302 -0.95 0.48 15.50
CA CYS A 302 -0.97 1.18 14.22
C CYS A 302 -0.23 0.37 13.15
N LEU A 303 -0.91 -0.02 12.06
CA LEU A 303 -0.31 -0.66 10.90
C LEU A 303 -0.15 0.37 9.77
N LEU A 304 1.08 0.69 9.37
CA LEU A 304 1.35 1.72 8.36
C LEU A 304 2.67 1.50 7.62
N ARG A 305 2.80 2.08 6.42
CA ARG A 305 4.13 2.26 5.78
C ARG A 305 4.82 3.56 6.24
N GLY A 306 4.05 4.53 6.73
CA GLY A 306 4.55 5.82 7.19
C GLY A 306 3.59 6.93 6.81
N ILE A 307 3.72 8.09 7.45
CA ILE A 307 2.96 9.29 7.09
C ILE A 307 3.88 10.18 6.24
N PRO A 308 3.46 10.69 5.07
CA PRO A 308 4.36 11.36 4.12
C PRO A 308 5.17 12.53 4.66
N CYS A 309 4.72 13.17 5.74
CA CYS A 309 5.40 14.27 6.40
C CYS A 309 6.17 13.84 7.69
N GLY A 310 6.28 12.53 7.94
CA GLY A 310 7.03 11.95 9.06
C GLY A 310 6.33 12.05 10.42
N LEU A 311 5.01 12.29 10.44
CA LEU A 311 4.26 12.47 11.68
C LEU A 311 4.33 11.23 12.59
N ASP A 312 4.32 10.04 12.01
CA ASP A 312 4.47 8.77 12.73
C ASP A 312 5.81 8.70 13.48
N LEU A 313 6.90 9.12 12.84
CA LEU A 313 8.22 9.15 13.46
C LEU A 313 8.30 10.22 14.55
N ALA A 314 7.74 11.40 14.29
CA ALA A 314 7.71 12.49 15.24
C ALA A 314 6.90 12.12 16.50
N SER A 315 5.70 11.55 16.33
CA SER A 315 4.84 11.10 17.42
C SER A 315 5.43 9.92 18.19
N ALA A 316 6.11 8.99 17.51
CA ALA A 316 6.83 7.91 18.18
C ALA A 316 8.13 8.36 18.87
N ALA A 317 8.52 9.63 18.76
CA ALA A 317 9.84 10.14 19.16
C ALA A 317 11.02 9.36 18.52
N CYS A 318 10.80 8.83 17.32
CA CYS A 318 11.77 8.01 16.59
C CYS A 318 12.76 8.89 15.81
N PRO A 319 14.08 8.76 16.01
CA PRO A 319 15.07 9.56 15.28
C PRO A 319 15.04 9.31 13.77
N SER A 320 15.06 10.39 12.98
CA SER A 320 15.21 10.34 11.52
C SER A 320 16.12 11.48 11.04
N PRO A 321 17.47 11.31 11.13
CA PRO A 321 18.40 12.41 10.85
C PRO A 321 18.44 12.76 9.35
N PRO A 322 18.15 14.01 8.96
CA PRO A 322 18.11 14.43 7.56
C PRO A 322 19.50 14.50 6.91
N SER A 323 20.58 14.32 7.68
CA SER A 323 21.92 14.28 7.12
C SER A 323 22.15 13.02 6.28
N TYR A 324 21.50 11.89 6.59
CA TYR A 324 21.70 10.62 5.87
C TYR A 324 20.40 9.84 5.59
N VAL A 325 19.29 10.18 6.24
CA VAL A 325 17.96 9.63 5.91
C VAL A 325 17.27 10.58 4.94
N PRO A 326 17.05 10.19 3.67
CA PRO A 326 16.37 11.04 2.70
C PRO A 326 14.88 11.21 3.04
N ARG A 327 14.36 12.42 2.80
CA ARG A 327 12.94 12.76 2.97
C ARG A 327 12.12 12.25 1.80
N PHE A 328 10.90 11.80 2.08
CA PHE A 328 10.05 11.03 1.18
C PHE A 328 9.92 11.66 -0.22
N PHE A 329 9.77 12.98 -0.30
CA PHE A 329 9.55 13.70 -1.56
C PHE A 329 10.83 14.09 -2.32
N THR A 330 12.01 13.85 -1.77
CA THR A 330 13.28 14.29 -2.39
C THR A 330 13.81 13.36 -3.47
N LYS A 331 13.36 12.10 -3.48
CA LYS A 331 13.90 11.02 -4.35
C LYS A 331 15.40 10.79 -4.18
N TYR A 332 15.98 11.28 -3.09
CA TYR A 332 17.37 11.02 -2.75
C TYR A 332 17.53 9.61 -2.18
N THR A 333 18.78 9.13 -2.17
CA THR A 333 19.17 7.85 -1.58
C THR A 333 19.92 8.08 -0.27
N HIS A 334 20.40 7.01 0.37
CA HIS A 334 21.31 7.12 1.52
C HIS A 334 22.64 7.80 1.16
N SER A 335 23.04 7.74 -0.11
CA SER A 335 24.26 8.36 -0.62
C SER A 335 23.95 9.73 -1.20
N MET A 336 23.88 10.74 -0.33
CA MET A 336 23.67 12.14 -0.73
C MET A 336 24.99 12.92 -0.80
N SER A 337 25.16 13.68 -1.87
CA SER A 337 26.15 14.76 -1.96
C SER A 337 25.83 15.90 -0.98
N PHE A 338 26.81 16.77 -0.71
CA PHE A 338 26.59 17.90 0.21
C PHE A 338 25.37 18.78 -0.17
N PRO A 339 25.17 19.20 -1.43
CA PRO A 339 23.98 19.97 -1.81
C PRO A 339 22.67 19.20 -1.62
N GLN A 340 22.65 17.89 -1.90
CA GLN A 340 21.47 17.06 -1.66
C GLN A 340 21.15 16.97 -0.16
N ARG A 341 22.16 16.85 0.71
CA ARG A 341 21.95 16.89 2.17
C ARG A 341 21.38 18.23 2.63
N VAL A 342 21.87 19.35 2.08
CA VAL A 342 21.32 20.68 2.36
C VAL A 342 19.85 20.75 1.93
N GLY A 343 19.52 20.31 0.71
CA GLY A 343 18.14 20.24 0.23
C GLY A 343 17.26 19.35 1.11
N ASN A 344 17.77 18.21 1.54
CA ASN A 344 17.06 17.27 2.41
C ASN A 344 16.74 17.86 3.80
N VAL A 345 17.70 18.62 4.37
CA VAL A 345 17.49 19.37 5.61
C VAL A 345 16.44 20.46 5.42
N LEU A 346 16.45 21.19 4.31
CA LEU A 346 15.44 22.22 4.04
C LEU A 346 14.03 21.61 3.96
N VAL A 347 13.86 20.47 3.28
CA VAL A 347 12.58 19.75 3.23
C VAL A 347 12.15 19.33 4.63
N SER A 348 13.07 18.77 5.43
CA SER A 348 12.81 18.38 6.82
C SER A 348 12.30 19.52 7.70
N LEU A 349 12.68 20.78 7.42
CA LEU A 349 12.24 21.94 8.18
C LEU A 349 10.84 22.41 7.78
N VAL A 350 10.41 22.11 6.55
CA VAL A 350 9.10 22.50 6.00
C VAL A 350 8.02 21.44 6.29
N GLU A 351 8.40 20.16 6.38
CA GLU A 351 7.50 19.03 6.66
C GLU A 351 6.53 19.23 7.84
N PRO A 352 6.93 19.77 9.02
CA PRO A 352 6.00 19.95 10.13
C PRO A 352 4.87 20.94 9.83
N LEU A 353 5.16 22.00 9.06
CA LEU A 353 4.13 22.95 8.63
C LEU A 353 3.14 22.27 7.68
N LEU A 354 3.64 21.44 6.76
CA LEU A 354 2.81 20.64 5.86
C LEU A 354 1.93 19.65 6.63
N CYS A 355 2.48 18.94 7.62
CA CYS A 355 1.71 18.05 8.49
C CYS A 355 0.58 18.80 9.18
N ARG A 356 0.87 19.97 9.77
CA ARG A 356 -0.13 20.76 10.50
C ARG A 356 -1.29 21.18 9.60
N LEU A 357 -1.02 21.54 8.34
CA LEU A 357 -2.08 21.88 7.39
C LEU A 357 -2.89 20.66 6.95
N LEU A 358 -2.23 19.52 6.75
CA LEU A 358 -2.87 18.25 6.37
C LEU A 358 -3.84 17.77 7.47
N TYR A 359 -3.41 17.84 8.74
CA TYR A 359 -4.18 17.36 9.88
C TYR A 359 -5.05 18.41 10.56
N LEU A 360 -5.01 19.70 10.17
CA LEU A 360 -5.78 20.78 10.81
C LEU A 360 -7.27 20.45 10.97
N ARG A 361 -7.87 19.84 9.96
CA ARG A 361 -9.30 19.46 9.98
C ARG A 361 -9.55 18.26 10.89
N PHE A 362 -8.58 17.35 11.00
CA PHE A 362 -8.63 16.23 11.93
C PHE A 362 -8.35 16.67 13.37
N ASP A 363 -7.51 17.68 13.62
CA ASP A 363 -7.33 18.27 14.96
C ASP A 363 -8.65 18.88 15.46
N GLN A 364 -9.35 19.62 14.58
CA GLN A 364 -10.68 20.16 14.90
C GLN A 364 -11.70 19.04 15.20
N LEU A 365 -11.62 17.94 14.46
CA LEU A 365 -12.48 16.77 14.63
C LEU A 365 -12.16 16.04 15.95
N ALA A 366 -10.88 15.86 16.26
CA ALA A 366 -10.37 15.26 17.49
C ALA A 366 -10.87 16.03 18.72
N ASN A 367 -10.70 17.36 18.73
CA ASN A 367 -11.17 18.21 19.81
C ASN A 367 -12.68 18.09 20.04
N ARG A 368 -13.48 18.06 18.97
CA ARG A 368 -14.95 17.91 19.06
C ARG A 368 -15.37 16.53 19.55
N PHE A 369 -14.67 15.48 19.13
CA PHE A 369 -15.02 14.10 19.46
C PHE A 369 -14.58 13.71 20.88
N LEU A 370 -13.35 14.07 21.26
CA LEU A 370 -12.79 13.76 22.57
C LEU A 370 -13.29 14.72 23.67
N GLY A 371 -13.52 15.99 23.32
CA GLY A 371 -13.81 17.05 24.29
C GLY A 371 -12.57 17.57 25.02
N GLU A 372 -11.38 17.25 24.50
CA GLU A 372 -10.06 17.65 25.00
C GLU A 372 -9.42 18.62 23.99
N ASP A 373 -8.48 19.48 24.42
CA ASP A 373 -7.68 20.32 23.50
C ASP A 373 -6.41 19.56 23.12
N VAL A 374 -6.54 18.59 22.20
CA VAL A 374 -5.47 17.65 21.82
C VAL A 374 -5.37 17.51 20.30
N GLY A 375 -4.14 17.53 19.78
CA GLY A 375 -3.89 17.33 18.36
C GLY A 375 -3.76 15.85 17.98
N VAL A 376 -3.91 15.53 16.70
CA VAL A 376 -3.68 14.17 16.18
C VAL A 376 -2.25 13.67 16.49
N ALA A 377 -1.27 14.57 16.44
CA ALA A 377 0.13 14.24 16.77
C ALA A 377 0.30 13.71 18.20
N GLU A 378 -0.44 14.30 19.15
CA GLU A 378 -0.43 13.93 20.56
C GLU A 378 -1.15 12.59 20.78
N VAL A 379 -2.33 12.42 20.18
CA VAL A 379 -3.05 11.15 20.22
C VAL A 379 -2.24 10.00 19.61
N LEU A 380 -1.47 10.27 18.54
CA LEU A 380 -0.55 9.29 17.95
C LEU A 380 0.61 8.93 18.88
N ALA A 381 1.08 9.84 19.73
CA ALA A 381 2.17 9.59 20.66
C ALA A 381 1.81 8.52 21.72
N ASP A 382 0.52 8.34 22.00
CA ASP A 382 -0.01 7.30 22.89
C ASP A 382 -0.04 5.90 22.25
N THR A 383 0.39 5.75 20.99
CA THR A 383 0.36 4.46 20.28
C THR A 383 1.22 3.41 20.99
N ALA A 384 0.58 2.30 21.38
CA ALA A 384 1.23 1.23 22.12
C ALA A 384 2.20 0.42 21.24
N LEU A 385 1.82 0.15 19.99
CA LEU A 385 2.63 -0.64 19.06
C LEU A 385 2.51 -0.11 17.64
N TRP A 386 3.64 0.07 16.96
CA TRP A 386 3.73 0.45 15.56
C TRP A 386 4.16 -0.75 14.73
N LEU A 387 3.27 -1.23 13.86
CA LEU A 387 3.55 -2.26 12.88
C LEU A 387 3.87 -1.61 11.54
N LEU A 388 5.15 -1.65 11.17
CA LEU A 388 5.68 -0.98 10.00
C LEU A 388 5.66 -1.92 8.79
N ARG A 389 4.86 -1.60 7.76
CA ARG A 389 4.66 -2.41 6.54
C ARG A 389 5.84 -2.30 5.56
N TYR A 390 7.03 -2.61 6.04
CA TYR A 390 8.26 -2.66 5.27
C TYR A 390 9.32 -3.49 6.01
N ASP A 391 10.33 -3.91 5.27
CA ASP A 391 11.48 -4.65 5.79
C ASP A 391 12.73 -3.75 5.86
N PHE A 392 13.66 -4.09 6.75
CA PHE A 392 14.89 -3.32 6.93
C PHE A 392 15.77 -3.31 5.67
N THR A 393 15.64 -4.31 4.80
CA THR A 393 16.36 -4.39 3.52
C THR A 393 15.95 -3.32 2.51
N LEU A 394 14.71 -2.80 2.61
CA LEU A 394 14.15 -1.83 1.68
C LEU A 394 14.14 -0.39 2.23
N GLU A 395 14.61 -0.21 3.47
CA GLU A 395 14.56 1.08 4.16
C GLU A 395 15.95 1.62 4.49
N PHE A 396 16.03 2.94 4.62
CA PHE A 396 17.27 3.60 4.98
C PHE A 396 17.62 3.33 6.46
N PRO A 397 18.91 3.11 6.77
CA PRO A 397 19.34 2.77 8.11
C PRO A 397 19.02 3.92 9.07
N ARG A 398 18.15 3.66 10.04
CA ARG A 398 17.80 4.60 11.11
C ARG A 398 17.42 3.85 12.38
N PRO A 399 17.57 4.47 13.57
CA PRO A 399 17.08 3.89 14.81
C PRO A 399 15.57 3.67 14.77
N LEU A 400 15.11 2.63 15.45
CA LEU A 400 13.70 2.34 15.70
C LEU A 400 13.44 2.34 17.21
N MET A 401 12.24 2.75 17.60
CA MET A 401 11.82 2.65 19.00
C MET A 401 11.45 1.20 19.35
N PRO A 402 11.57 0.77 20.63
CA PRO A 402 11.30 -0.62 21.02
C PRO A 402 9.89 -1.12 20.70
N ASN A 403 8.92 -0.22 20.59
CA ASN A 403 7.54 -0.52 20.21
C ASN A 403 7.27 -0.37 18.69
N MET A 404 8.31 -0.29 17.85
CA MET A 404 8.18 -0.31 16.40
C MET A 404 8.69 -1.65 15.85
N VAL A 405 7.81 -2.40 15.20
CA VAL A 405 8.09 -3.73 14.67
C VAL A 405 7.92 -3.72 13.16
N LEU A 406 8.95 -4.18 12.45
CA LEU A 406 8.93 -4.34 11.00
C LEU A 406 8.13 -5.59 10.64
N VAL A 407 7.09 -5.42 9.83
CA VAL A 407 6.20 -6.47 9.34
C VAL A 407 6.11 -6.43 7.82
N GLY A 408 7.25 -6.27 7.16
CA GLY A 408 7.37 -6.44 5.71
C GLY A 408 6.91 -7.84 5.28
N GLY A 409 6.34 -7.96 4.08
CA GLY A 409 5.94 -9.25 3.50
C GLY A 409 4.65 -9.87 4.06
N ILE A 410 3.91 -9.21 4.95
CA ILE A 410 2.64 -9.77 5.50
C ILE A 410 1.55 -10.04 4.45
N ASN A 411 1.67 -9.43 3.27
CA ASN A 411 0.73 -9.65 2.16
C ASN A 411 1.18 -10.78 1.22
N CYS A 412 2.37 -11.36 1.42
CA CYS A 412 2.87 -12.45 0.60
C CYS A 412 2.29 -13.77 1.12
N HIS A 413 1.73 -14.58 0.23
CA HIS A 413 1.43 -15.96 0.58
C HIS A 413 2.74 -16.71 0.82
N VAL A 414 2.86 -17.40 1.96
CA VAL A 414 3.96 -18.35 2.17
C VAL A 414 3.78 -19.48 1.15
N ARG A 415 4.46 -19.38 0.00
CA ARG A 415 4.48 -20.43 -1.02
C ARG A 415 5.82 -21.13 -0.96
N ASN A 416 5.74 -22.39 -0.54
CA ASN A 416 6.75 -23.44 -0.59
C ASN A 416 8.04 -23.18 0.22
N PRO A 417 8.55 -24.18 0.95
CA PRO A 417 9.89 -24.10 1.50
C PRO A 417 10.89 -23.89 0.35
N LEU A 418 11.89 -23.03 0.58
CA LEU A 418 13.00 -22.88 -0.35
C LEU A 418 13.61 -24.27 -0.63
N PRO A 419 14.02 -24.56 -1.88
CA PRO A 419 14.75 -25.78 -2.17
C PRO A 419 15.94 -25.87 -1.23
N GLN A 420 16.15 -27.04 -0.61
CA GLN A 420 17.34 -27.23 0.23
C GLN A 420 18.57 -26.92 -0.62
N VAL A 421 19.41 -26.00 -0.14
CA VAL A 421 20.71 -25.74 -0.74
C VAL A 421 21.52 -27.02 -0.58
N SER A 422 21.58 -27.84 -1.62
CA SER A 422 22.58 -28.89 -1.71
C SER A 422 23.94 -28.22 -1.65
N GLU A 423 24.76 -28.62 -0.67
CA GLU A 423 26.11 -28.10 -0.44
C GLU A 423 26.82 -27.81 -1.76
N CYS A 424 27.27 -26.56 -1.94
CA CYS A 424 28.24 -26.25 -2.98
C CYS A 424 29.47 -27.12 -2.71
N ALA A 425 29.62 -28.19 -3.48
CA ALA A 425 30.84 -28.99 -3.47
C ALA A 425 32.01 -28.06 -3.83
N CYS A 426 32.93 -27.88 -2.87
CA CYS A 426 34.16 -27.12 -3.05
C CYS A 426 35.07 -27.69 -4.13
#